data_AF-A0A1H3ID49-F1
#
_entry.id   AF-A0A1H3ID49-F1
#
_cell.length_a   1.000
_cell.length_b   1.000
_cell.length_c   1.000
_cell.angle_alpha   90.00
_cell.angle_beta   90.00
_cell.angle_gamma   90.00
#
_symmetry.space_group_name_H-M   'P 1'
#
loop_
_entity.id
_entity.type
_entity.pdbx_description
1 polymer ?
#
loop_
_entity_poly.entity_id
_entity_poly.type
_entity_poly.pdbx_seq_one_letter_code
_entity_poly.pdbx_strand_id
1 'polypeptide(L)'
;MRHRSPLLFLLPAAALPVLIAWAIGATAAPPAAAPTSGAQAASAVSQALGAALRADVPAALAALKDAPAAQFQGQDADFRQCMLERHERKAPPPAANAPHDAFAAKVLGIYQRYWWHAVREPQRRGELERTLKAELAAAVGEPAPGEGEDAFEALYAKLDARLRERGLHPLQGRTPPLYDLFLWGGQEQRDYTVELPGGVAQPVKVFVMDGWISRGWSHYTACGKTGAAGWVKPEGLYAVRESYGDLQGEDFKVSFLGHEAQHFADLARWPKLPPWRLEYRAKLVELAQADSSRGKLLDRFYRAQDDDLDHPHPYANKRVLTDAAKALGLGADADLRQADPAAVRRVAAEALLADTRKLESEPAGTYAEPAKSNAPPAQKPQAKPAGKP
;
A
#
# COMPACT_ATOMS: atom_id res chain seq x y z
N MET A 1 -48.64 27.45 -0.35
CA MET A 1 -47.41 28.24 -0.18
C MET A 1 -46.24 27.37 -0.61
N ARG A 2 -45.46 27.86 -1.58
CA ARG A 2 -44.30 27.18 -2.16
C ARG A 2 -43.11 27.38 -1.23
N HIS A 3 -42.45 26.32 -0.77
CA HIS A 3 -41.07 26.40 -0.31
C HIS A 3 -40.21 25.47 -1.16
N ARG A 4 -39.38 26.12 -1.99
CA ARG A 4 -38.25 25.53 -2.70
C ARG A 4 -37.12 25.34 -1.68
N SER A 5 -36.60 24.13 -1.57
CA SER A 5 -35.30 23.87 -0.93
C SER A 5 -34.22 23.85 -2.02
N PRO A 6 -33.05 24.50 -1.81
CA PRO A 6 -32.03 24.64 -2.84
C PRO A 6 -31.18 23.37 -2.96
N LEU A 7 -30.68 23.17 -4.18
CA LEU A 7 -29.76 22.11 -4.57
C LEU A 7 -28.48 22.14 -3.72
N LEU A 8 -28.12 21.00 -3.13
CA LEU A 8 -26.73 20.72 -2.78
C LEU A 8 -25.95 20.44 -4.08
N PHE A 9 -24.98 21.29 -4.38
CA PHE A 9 -23.92 20.99 -5.33
C PHE A 9 -23.06 19.86 -4.76
N LEU A 10 -23.19 18.66 -5.31
CA LEU A 10 -22.20 17.60 -5.17
C LEU A 10 -21.02 17.94 -6.09
N LEU A 11 -19.92 18.42 -5.51
CA LEU A 11 -18.62 18.40 -6.17
C LEU A 11 -18.12 16.95 -6.20
N PRO A 12 -17.62 16.43 -7.34
CA PRO A 12 -16.95 15.14 -7.35
C PRO A 12 -15.57 15.33 -6.72
N ALA A 13 -15.44 14.98 -5.44
CA ALA A 13 -14.11 14.75 -4.87
C ALA A 13 -13.56 13.48 -5.54
N ALA A 14 -12.60 13.65 -6.45
CA ALA A 14 -11.74 12.57 -6.90
C ALA A 14 -10.91 12.11 -5.69
N ALA A 15 -11.51 11.27 -4.85
CA ALA A 15 -10.81 10.59 -3.78
C ALA A 15 -9.92 9.55 -4.45
N LEU A 16 -8.63 9.85 -4.61
CA LEU A 16 -7.65 8.80 -4.87
C LEU A 16 -7.81 7.76 -3.75
N PRO A 17 -7.97 6.46 -4.08
CA PRO A 17 -7.94 5.43 -3.07
C PRO A 17 -6.59 5.54 -2.35
N VAL A 18 -6.61 5.81 -1.05
CA VAL A 18 -5.40 5.69 -0.24
C VAL A 18 -5.19 4.19 -0.08
N LEU A 19 -4.27 3.62 -0.87
CA LEU A 19 -3.89 2.22 -0.79
C LEU A 19 -3.02 2.05 0.44
N ILE A 20 -3.60 1.58 1.55
CA ILE A 20 -3.01 1.77 2.87
C ILE A 20 -2.25 0.57 3.42
N ALA A 21 -2.51 -0.68 3.07
CA ALA A 21 -1.76 -1.75 3.74
C ALA A 21 -0.76 -2.41 2.80
N TRP A 22 0.56 -2.31 3.00
CA TRP A 22 1.52 -3.24 2.37
C TRP A 22 1.88 -4.34 3.36
N ALA A 23 1.44 -5.58 3.11
CA ALA A 23 1.87 -6.72 3.91
C ALA A 23 2.91 -7.55 3.17
N ILE A 24 4.02 -7.84 3.84
CA ILE A 24 4.85 -9.00 3.52
C ILE A 24 4.10 -10.19 4.12
N GLY A 25 3.47 -10.99 3.26
CA GLY A 25 2.69 -12.15 3.69
C GLY A 25 3.56 -13.17 4.43
N ALA A 26 3.10 -13.63 5.60
CA ALA A 26 3.52 -14.87 6.23
C ALA A 26 2.38 -15.43 7.09
N THR A 27 1.82 -16.56 6.67
CA THR A 27 0.93 -17.42 7.46
C THR A 27 1.59 -18.78 7.70
N ALA A 28 1.18 -19.40 8.81
CA ALA A 28 1.45 -20.74 9.34
C ALA A 28 2.42 -20.84 10.54
N ALA A 29 1.99 -21.61 11.55
CA ALA A 29 2.74 -21.99 12.76
C ALA A 29 4.11 -22.59 12.40
N PRO A 30 5.16 -22.42 13.25
CA PRO A 30 6.52 -22.66 12.81
C PRO A 30 6.76 -24.15 12.52
N PRO A 31 7.06 -24.54 11.26
CA PRO A 31 7.80 -25.76 11.04
C PRO A 31 9.22 -25.58 11.60
N ALA A 32 9.98 -26.69 11.71
CA ALA A 32 11.40 -26.64 12.06
C ALA A 32 12.08 -25.43 11.38
N ALA A 33 12.82 -24.62 12.15
CA ALA A 33 13.33 -23.33 11.71
C ALA A 33 13.94 -23.46 10.31
N ALA A 34 13.21 -22.95 9.31
CA ALA A 34 13.68 -22.98 7.94
C ALA A 34 15.07 -22.36 7.92
N PRO A 35 16.00 -22.93 7.15
CA PRO A 35 17.36 -22.41 7.18
C PRO A 35 17.32 -20.94 6.77
N THR A 36 17.87 -20.10 7.62
CA THR A 36 17.83 -18.65 7.45
C THR A 36 18.89 -18.23 6.45
N SER A 37 18.54 -17.29 5.58
CA SER A 37 19.51 -16.68 4.69
C SER A 37 20.63 -16.00 5.48
N GLY A 38 21.83 -15.98 4.90
CA GLY A 38 22.95 -15.22 5.45
C GLY A 38 22.66 -13.71 5.46
N ALA A 39 23.37 -12.97 6.31
CA ALA A 39 23.12 -11.53 6.50
C ALA A 39 23.20 -10.71 5.21
N GLN A 40 24.10 -11.08 4.27
CA GLN A 40 24.21 -10.38 2.99
C GLN A 40 23.02 -10.66 2.08
N ALA A 41 22.54 -11.91 2.04
CA ALA A 41 21.33 -12.26 1.30
C ALA A 41 20.09 -11.56 1.87
N ALA A 42 19.93 -11.53 3.19
CA ALA A 42 18.83 -10.81 3.84
C ALA A 42 18.86 -9.29 3.53
N SER A 43 20.05 -8.69 3.56
CA SER A 43 20.24 -7.29 3.17
C SER A 43 19.90 -7.06 1.69
N ALA A 44 20.37 -7.93 0.80
CA ALA A 44 20.08 -7.86 -0.63
C ALA A 44 18.58 -7.98 -0.93
N VAL A 45 17.86 -8.88 -0.25
CA VAL A 45 16.40 -8.99 -0.37
C VAL A 45 15.72 -7.70 0.05
N SER A 46 16.09 -7.12 1.20
CA SER A 46 15.53 -5.86 1.68
C SER A 46 15.76 -4.72 0.68
N GLN A 47 17.00 -4.56 0.18
CA GLN A 47 17.35 -3.56 -0.83
C GLN A 47 16.56 -3.76 -2.13
N ALA A 48 16.44 -5.01 -2.58
CA ALA A 48 15.72 -5.35 -3.81
C ALA A 48 14.21 -5.08 -3.70
N LEU A 49 13.58 -5.39 -2.56
CA LEU A 49 12.18 -5.04 -2.31
C LEU A 49 11.98 -3.52 -2.31
N GLY A 50 12.87 -2.77 -1.66
CA GLY A 50 12.84 -1.31 -1.67
C GLY A 50 12.99 -0.72 -3.09
N ALA A 51 13.90 -1.26 -3.90
CA ALA A 51 14.07 -0.85 -5.30
C ALA A 51 12.85 -1.24 -6.17
N ALA A 52 12.29 -2.43 -5.98
CA ALA A 52 11.08 -2.87 -6.67
C ALA A 52 9.88 -1.95 -6.36
N LEU A 53 9.72 -1.49 -5.11
CA LEU A 53 8.68 -0.52 -4.73
C LEU A 53 8.86 0.87 -5.35
N ARG A 54 10.07 1.23 -5.78
CA ARG A 54 10.33 2.43 -6.59
C ARG A 54 10.18 2.19 -8.10
N ALA A 55 9.74 0.99 -8.48
CA ALA A 55 9.71 0.50 -9.85
C ALA A 55 11.09 0.57 -10.54
N ASP A 56 12.17 0.30 -9.79
CA ASP A 56 13.55 0.26 -10.28
C ASP A 56 14.10 -1.17 -10.20
N VAL A 57 13.69 -1.99 -11.17
CA VAL A 57 14.15 -3.37 -11.26
C VAL A 57 15.65 -3.48 -11.55
N PRO A 58 16.30 -2.62 -12.37
CA PRO A 58 17.75 -2.66 -12.53
C PRO A 58 18.51 -2.60 -11.20
N ALA A 59 18.14 -1.68 -10.29
CA ALA A 59 18.73 -1.61 -8.96
C ALA A 59 18.39 -2.85 -8.11
N ALA A 60 17.17 -3.37 -8.20
CA ALA A 60 16.77 -4.58 -7.49
C ALA A 60 17.58 -5.81 -7.91
N LEU A 61 17.78 -6.01 -9.21
CA LEU A 61 18.56 -7.13 -9.74
C LEU A 61 20.05 -6.98 -9.39
N ALA A 62 20.59 -5.75 -9.39
CA ALA A 62 21.96 -5.51 -8.97
C ALA A 62 22.19 -5.95 -7.51
N ALA A 63 21.30 -5.55 -6.59
CA ALA A 63 21.40 -5.93 -5.18
C ALA A 63 21.35 -7.46 -4.98
N LEU A 64 20.43 -8.15 -5.67
CA LEU A 64 20.29 -9.62 -5.59
C LEU A 64 21.48 -10.39 -6.19
N LYS A 65 22.19 -9.81 -7.15
CA LYS A 65 23.35 -10.42 -7.80
C LYS A 65 24.65 -10.21 -7.02
N ASP A 66 24.76 -9.09 -6.31
CA ASP A 66 25.97 -8.74 -5.54
C ASP A 66 26.15 -9.67 -4.31
N ALA A 67 25.05 -10.10 -3.71
CA ALA A 67 25.11 -11.06 -2.60
C ALA A 67 25.44 -12.50 -3.06
N PRO A 68 26.26 -13.26 -2.31
CA PRO A 68 26.62 -14.63 -2.66
C PRO A 68 25.40 -15.56 -2.74
N ALA A 69 25.22 -16.25 -3.87
CA ALA A 69 24.08 -17.12 -4.12
C ALA A 69 23.88 -18.20 -3.03
N ALA A 70 24.98 -18.73 -2.48
CA ALA A 70 24.96 -19.74 -1.41
C ALA A 70 24.39 -19.22 -0.07
N GLN A 71 24.24 -17.91 0.12
CA GLN A 71 23.61 -17.34 1.32
C GLN A 71 22.09 -17.24 1.22
N PHE A 72 21.50 -17.39 0.03
CA PHE A 72 20.04 -17.34 -0.12
C PHE A 72 19.45 -18.71 0.21
N GLN A 73 18.50 -18.75 1.15
CA GLN A 73 17.84 -19.99 1.55
C GLN A 73 16.32 -19.81 1.61
N GLY A 74 15.59 -20.92 1.38
CA GLY A 74 14.13 -20.94 1.39
C GLY A 74 13.50 -19.83 0.55
N GLN A 75 12.61 -19.06 1.19
CA GLN A 75 11.83 -18.02 0.52
C GLN A 75 12.65 -16.90 -0.13
N ASP A 76 13.86 -16.63 0.36
CA ASP A 76 14.74 -15.60 -0.24
C ASP A 76 15.42 -16.14 -1.50
N ALA A 77 15.74 -17.43 -1.53
CA ALA A 77 16.22 -18.10 -2.73
C ALA A 77 15.14 -18.11 -3.81
N ASP A 78 13.90 -18.46 -3.44
CA ASP A 78 12.74 -18.44 -4.35
C ASP A 78 12.49 -17.03 -4.91
N PHE A 79 12.55 -16.01 -4.04
CA PHE A 79 12.40 -14.62 -4.46
C PHE A 79 13.50 -14.18 -5.44
N ARG A 80 14.76 -14.47 -5.09
CA ARG A 80 15.90 -14.15 -5.95
C ARG A 80 15.76 -14.82 -7.32
N GLN A 81 15.45 -16.11 -7.34
CA GLN A 81 15.26 -16.86 -8.58
C GLN A 81 14.12 -16.26 -9.41
N CYS A 82 12.96 -16.02 -8.81
CA CYS A 82 11.82 -15.45 -9.54
C CYS A 82 12.12 -14.06 -10.11
N MET A 83 12.82 -13.19 -9.36
CA MET A 83 13.19 -11.85 -9.83
C MET A 83 14.10 -11.91 -11.05
N LEU A 84 15.14 -12.75 -11.01
CA LEU A 84 16.06 -12.96 -12.13
C LEU A 84 15.32 -13.54 -13.33
N GLU A 85 14.58 -14.63 -13.14
CA GLU A 85 13.83 -15.31 -14.21
C GLU A 85 12.75 -14.43 -14.84
N ARG A 86 12.12 -13.53 -14.08
CA ARG A 86 11.07 -12.63 -14.58
C ARG A 86 11.65 -11.51 -15.43
N HIS A 87 12.73 -10.89 -14.95
CA HIS A 87 13.18 -9.59 -15.46
C HIS A 87 14.41 -9.64 -16.37
N GLU A 88 15.13 -10.77 -16.40
CA GLU A 88 16.24 -11.01 -17.34
C GLU A 88 15.78 -11.56 -18.70
N ARG A 89 14.49 -11.82 -18.86
CA ARG A 89 13.91 -12.27 -20.14
C ARG A 89 14.05 -11.20 -21.21
N LYS A 90 14.01 -11.65 -22.48
CA LYS A 90 13.95 -10.76 -23.65
C LYS A 90 12.56 -10.17 -23.88
N ALA A 91 11.52 -10.79 -23.31
CA ALA A 91 10.13 -10.38 -23.44
C ALA A 91 9.39 -10.61 -22.11
N PRO A 92 8.29 -9.89 -21.85
CA PRO A 92 7.44 -10.11 -20.69
C PRO A 92 7.06 -11.58 -20.55
N PRO A 93 7.13 -12.17 -19.35
CA PRO A 93 6.70 -13.54 -19.14
C PRO A 93 5.19 -13.67 -19.41
N PRO A 94 4.72 -14.85 -19.88
CA PRO A 94 3.29 -15.11 -19.97
C PRO A 94 2.65 -14.99 -18.58
N ALA A 95 1.38 -14.58 -18.53
CA ALA A 95 0.61 -14.55 -17.29
C ALA A 95 0.46 -15.98 -16.76
N ALA A 96 1.15 -16.32 -15.66
CA ALA A 96 1.16 -17.67 -15.09
C ALA A 96 -0.25 -18.17 -14.71
N ASN A 97 -1.12 -17.24 -14.29
CA ASN A 97 -2.52 -17.49 -13.94
C ASN A 97 -3.44 -16.57 -14.75
N ALA A 98 -3.43 -16.69 -16.08
CA ALA A 98 -4.33 -15.91 -16.91
C ALA A 98 -5.80 -16.23 -16.54
N PRO A 99 -6.66 -15.21 -16.38
CA PRO A 99 -8.08 -15.46 -16.10
C PRO A 99 -8.73 -16.18 -17.29
N HIS A 100 -9.72 -17.03 -17.02
CA HIS A 100 -10.45 -17.76 -18.06
C HIS A 100 -11.20 -16.84 -19.03
N ASP A 101 -11.67 -15.69 -18.56
CA ASP A 101 -12.33 -14.71 -19.43
C ASP A 101 -11.31 -14.01 -20.34
N ALA A 102 -11.56 -14.07 -21.65
CA ALA A 102 -10.64 -13.56 -22.67
C ALA A 102 -10.45 -12.04 -22.60
N PHE A 103 -11.47 -11.28 -22.20
CA PHE A 103 -11.35 -9.83 -22.08
C PHE A 103 -10.52 -9.44 -20.86
N ALA A 104 -10.75 -10.07 -19.71
CA ALA A 104 -9.94 -9.92 -18.52
C ALA A 104 -8.48 -10.33 -18.79
N ALA A 105 -8.24 -11.42 -19.51
CA ALA A 105 -6.90 -11.86 -19.88
C ALA A 105 -6.19 -10.85 -20.79
N LYS A 106 -6.93 -10.26 -21.75
CA LYS A 106 -6.42 -9.19 -22.62
C LYS A 106 -6.03 -7.95 -21.81
N VAL A 107 -6.92 -7.47 -20.94
CA VAL A 107 -6.68 -6.28 -20.09
C VAL A 107 -5.47 -6.52 -19.17
N LEU A 108 -5.43 -7.67 -18.47
CA LEU A 108 -4.29 -8.02 -17.63
C LEU A 108 -2.98 -8.08 -18.42
N GLY A 109 -3.01 -8.68 -19.61
CA GLY A 109 -1.83 -8.76 -20.48
C GLY A 109 -1.30 -7.39 -20.90
N ILE A 110 -2.19 -6.42 -21.16
CA ILE A 110 -1.80 -5.03 -21.46
C ILE A 110 -1.07 -4.41 -20.26
N TYR A 111 -1.64 -4.51 -19.05
CA TYR A 111 -1.01 -4.02 -17.83
C TYR A 111 0.32 -4.70 -17.51
N GLN A 112 0.41 -6.03 -17.60
CA GLN A 112 1.65 -6.76 -17.29
C GLN A 112 2.79 -6.44 -18.26
N ARG A 113 2.50 -6.25 -19.55
CA ARG A 113 3.51 -5.76 -20.51
C ARG A 113 3.99 -4.36 -20.14
N TYR A 114 3.05 -3.46 -19.85
CA TYR A 114 3.36 -2.11 -19.40
C TYR A 114 4.25 -2.13 -18.14
N TRP A 115 3.86 -2.86 -17.10
CA TRP A 115 4.63 -2.97 -15.86
C TRP A 115 6.03 -3.52 -16.10
N TRP A 116 6.15 -4.63 -16.84
CA TRP A 116 7.43 -5.27 -17.12
C TRP A 116 8.42 -4.33 -17.81
N HIS A 117 7.97 -3.52 -18.78
CA HIS A 117 8.83 -2.51 -19.40
C HIS A 117 9.09 -1.32 -18.46
N ALA A 118 8.05 -0.79 -17.81
CA ALA A 118 8.13 0.43 -17.01
C ALA A 118 9.05 0.33 -15.80
N VAL A 119 9.18 -0.87 -15.22
CA VAL A 119 10.08 -1.14 -14.09
C VAL A 119 11.53 -1.39 -14.52
N ARG A 120 11.74 -1.86 -15.76
CA ARG A 120 13.07 -2.13 -16.35
C ARG A 120 13.66 -0.90 -17.02
N GLU A 121 12.80 0.02 -17.48
CA GLU A 121 13.16 1.19 -18.26
C GLU A 121 12.49 2.46 -17.66
N PRO A 122 12.86 2.89 -16.44
CA PRO A 122 12.21 4.03 -15.77
C PRO A 122 12.18 5.31 -16.62
N GLN A 123 13.20 5.53 -17.44
CA GLN A 123 13.32 6.65 -18.36
C GLN A 123 12.27 6.67 -19.48
N ARG A 124 11.62 5.53 -19.78
CA ARG A 124 10.60 5.39 -20.82
C ARG A 124 9.17 5.38 -20.29
N ARG A 125 8.94 5.55 -18.98
CA ARG A 125 7.60 5.42 -18.39
C ARG A 125 6.54 6.28 -19.09
N GLY A 126 6.84 7.55 -19.40
CA GLY A 126 5.88 8.41 -20.10
C GLY A 126 5.49 7.90 -21.51
N GLU A 127 6.41 7.26 -22.23
CA GLU A 127 6.11 6.59 -23.51
C GLU A 127 5.22 5.36 -23.29
N LEU A 128 5.60 4.52 -22.33
CA LEU A 128 4.91 3.27 -22.01
C LEU A 128 3.49 3.52 -21.47
N GLU A 129 3.27 4.61 -20.72
CA GLU A 129 1.95 5.04 -20.26
C GLU A 129 1.04 5.43 -21.42
N ARG A 130 1.56 6.11 -22.45
CA ARG A 130 0.78 6.41 -23.65
C ARG A 130 0.40 5.13 -24.39
N THR A 131 1.31 4.17 -24.50
CA THR A 131 1.03 2.85 -25.08
C THR A 131 -0.03 2.10 -24.28
N LEU A 132 0.08 2.06 -22.95
CA LEU A 132 -0.91 1.46 -22.05
C LEU A 132 -2.32 2.03 -22.32
N LYS A 133 -2.43 3.37 -22.30
CA LYS A 133 -3.70 4.07 -22.52
C LYS A 133 -4.31 3.75 -23.89
N ALA A 134 -3.50 3.75 -24.94
CA ALA A 134 -3.95 3.43 -26.29
C ALA A 134 -4.42 1.97 -26.43
N GLU A 135 -3.68 1.01 -25.87
CA GLU A 135 -4.05 -0.41 -25.92
C GLU A 135 -5.32 -0.72 -25.12
N LEU A 136 -5.48 -0.09 -23.95
CA LEU A 136 -6.69 -0.20 -23.14
C LEU A 136 -7.91 0.40 -23.85
N ALA A 137 -7.76 1.56 -24.49
CA ALA A 137 -8.83 2.16 -25.29
C ALA A 137 -9.24 1.24 -26.45
N ALA A 138 -8.27 0.72 -27.19
CA ALA A 138 -8.51 -0.23 -28.26
C ALA A 138 -9.19 -1.53 -27.77
N ALA A 139 -8.93 -1.96 -26.52
CA ALA A 139 -9.58 -3.13 -25.93
C ALA A 139 -11.09 -2.95 -25.76
N VAL A 140 -11.57 -1.71 -25.57
CA VAL A 140 -12.99 -1.38 -25.47
C VAL A 140 -13.58 -0.75 -26.74
N GLY A 141 -12.78 -0.59 -27.80
CA GLY A 141 -13.23 0.01 -29.06
C GLY A 141 -13.32 1.54 -29.02
N GLU A 142 -12.53 2.17 -28.17
CA GLU A 142 -12.46 3.62 -27.99
C GLU A 142 -11.19 4.20 -28.61
N PRO A 143 -11.19 5.48 -29.03
CA PRO A 143 -9.97 6.17 -29.38
C PRO A 143 -9.07 6.34 -28.14
N ALA A 144 -7.77 6.45 -28.35
CA ALA A 144 -6.84 6.73 -27.26
C ALA A 144 -7.27 8.01 -26.51
N PRO A 145 -7.28 8.00 -25.16
CA PRO A 145 -7.68 9.18 -24.40
C PRO A 145 -6.70 10.34 -24.64
N GLY A 146 -7.20 11.56 -24.49
CA GLY A 146 -6.36 12.76 -24.50
C GLY A 146 -5.36 12.80 -23.34
N GLU A 147 -4.58 13.88 -23.27
CA GLU A 147 -3.66 14.07 -22.14
C GLU A 147 -4.40 14.35 -20.82
N GLY A 148 -3.76 14.03 -19.69
CA GLY A 148 -4.33 14.20 -18.35
C GLY A 148 -4.93 12.92 -17.75
N GLU A 149 -5.27 12.99 -16.46
CA GLU A 149 -5.87 11.88 -15.71
C GLU A 149 -7.37 11.76 -15.98
N ASP A 150 -8.10 12.88 -16.11
CA ASP A 150 -9.55 12.88 -16.33
C ASP A 150 -9.97 12.12 -17.60
N ALA A 151 -9.19 12.27 -18.68
CA ALA A 151 -9.42 11.54 -19.92
C ALA A 151 -9.27 10.02 -19.75
N PHE A 152 -8.43 9.59 -18.80
CA PHE A 152 -8.22 8.18 -18.50
C PHE A 152 -9.29 7.61 -17.56
N GLU A 153 -9.80 8.41 -16.63
CA GLU A 153 -10.92 8.00 -15.75
C GLU A 153 -12.18 7.60 -16.52
N ALA A 154 -12.51 8.32 -17.60
CA ALA A 154 -13.63 7.95 -18.47
C ALA A 154 -13.44 6.58 -19.16
N LEU A 155 -12.19 6.23 -19.48
CA LEU A 155 -11.83 4.93 -20.03
C LEU A 155 -11.95 3.82 -18.96
N TYR A 156 -11.54 4.09 -17.72
CA TYR A 156 -11.72 3.16 -16.61
C TYR A 156 -13.18 2.80 -16.41
N ALA A 157 -14.11 3.75 -16.44
CA ALA A 157 -15.54 3.46 -16.29
C ALA A 157 -16.05 2.44 -17.32
N LYS A 158 -15.58 2.50 -18.57
CA LYS A 158 -15.96 1.56 -19.64
C LYS A 158 -15.32 0.18 -19.46
N LEU A 159 -14.04 0.13 -19.10
CA LEU A 159 -13.33 -1.12 -18.76
C LEU A 159 -13.99 -1.81 -17.58
N ASP A 160 -14.28 -1.03 -16.54
CA ASP A 160 -14.89 -1.45 -15.31
C ASP A 160 -16.27 -2.07 -15.54
N ALA A 161 -17.12 -1.42 -16.33
CA ALA A 161 -18.43 -1.95 -16.70
C ALA A 161 -18.31 -3.34 -17.35
N ARG A 162 -17.41 -3.48 -18.34
CA ARG A 162 -17.20 -4.77 -19.02
C ARG A 162 -16.63 -5.84 -18.09
N LEU A 163 -15.71 -5.50 -17.18
CA LEU A 163 -15.17 -6.46 -16.22
C LEU A 163 -16.24 -6.89 -15.20
N ARG A 164 -17.09 -5.95 -14.74
CA ARG A 164 -18.19 -6.23 -13.81
C ARG A 164 -19.28 -7.10 -14.43
N GLU A 165 -19.59 -6.93 -15.72
CA GLU A 165 -20.50 -7.83 -16.47
C GLU A 165 -20.03 -9.30 -16.45
N ARG A 166 -18.74 -9.54 -16.20
CA ARG A 166 -18.12 -10.88 -16.11
C ARG A 166 -17.98 -11.38 -14.67
N GLY A 167 -18.60 -10.70 -13.72
CA GLY A 167 -18.51 -11.03 -12.30
C GLY A 167 -17.14 -10.72 -11.68
N LEU A 168 -16.36 -9.82 -12.28
CA LEU A 168 -15.07 -9.39 -11.75
C LEU A 168 -15.17 -8.02 -11.08
N HIS A 169 -14.25 -7.78 -10.15
CA HIS A 169 -14.15 -6.54 -9.41
C HIS A 169 -12.84 -5.83 -9.77
N PRO A 170 -12.90 -4.78 -10.60
CA PRO A 170 -11.74 -3.99 -10.95
C PRO A 170 -11.54 -2.82 -9.97
N LEU A 171 -10.28 -2.52 -9.70
CA LEU A 171 -9.82 -1.24 -9.15
C LEU A 171 -8.61 -0.80 -9.99
N GLN A 172 -8.79 0.31 -10.70
CA GLN A 172 -7.79 0.92 -11.56
C GLN A 172 -7.39 2.29 -10.99
N GLY A 173 -6.33 2.86 -11.53
CA GLY A 173 -5.81 4.15 -11.08
C GLY A 173 -4.29 4.15 -11.11
N ARG A 174 -3.68 5.06 -10.37
CA ARG A 174 -2.22 5.10 -10.20
C ARG A 174 -1.86 4.73 -8.77
N THR A 175 -1.07 3.68 -8.64
CA THR A 175 -0.29 3.39 -7.43
C THR A 175 1.12 3.88 -7.72
N PRO A 176 1.53 5.07 -7.25
CA PRO A 176 2.77 5.68 -7.69
C PRO A 176 3.97 4.71 -7.61
N PRO A 177 4.83 4.67 -8.65
CA PRO A 177 4.83 5.60 -9.78
C PRO A 177 3.99 5.14 -10.99
N LEU A 178 3.38 3.95 -10.98
CA LEU A 178 2.79 3.35 -12.18
C LEU A 178 1.26 3.27 -12.14
N TYR A 179 0.62 3.30 -13.31
CA TYR A 179 -0.78 2.88 -13.42
C TYR A 179 -0.95 1.42 -13.03
N ASP A 180 -2.07 1.13 -12.38
CA ASP A 180 -2.28 -0.12 -11.66
C ASP A 180 -3.61 -0.78 -12.00
N LEU A 181 -3.66 -2.08 -11.75
CA LEU A 181 -4.84 -2.91 -11.93
C LEU A 181 -4.89 -3.92 -10.79
N PHE A 182 -5.84 -3.71 -9.90
CA PHE A 182 -6.34 -4.72 -8.99
C PHE A 182 -7.57 -5.37 -9.64
N LEU A 183 -7.59 -6.70 -9.66
CA LEU A 183 -8.67 -7.46 -10.27
C LEU A 183 -8.88 -8.77 -9.50
N TRP A 184 -10.10 -9.01 -9.06
CA TRP A 184 -10.46 -10.20 -8.29
C TRP A 184 -11.89 -10.67 -8.63
N GLY A 185 -12.18 -11.95 -8.37
CA GLY A 185 -13.49 -12.54 -8.67
C GLY A 185 -14.42 -12.67 -7.47
N GLY A 186 -13.88 -12.98 -6.29
CA GLY A 186 -14.66 -13.21 -5.08
C GLY A 186 -14.75 -11.97 -4.20
N GLN A 187 -15.95 -11.52 -3.86
CA GLN A 187 -16.13 -10.47 -2.86
C GLN A 187 -17.33 -10.78 -1.98
N GLU A 188 -17.12 -10.86 -0.68
CA GLU A 188 -18.20 -10.87 0.31
C GLU A 188 -18.26 -9.55 1.05
N GLN A 189 -19.47 -9.14 1.43
CA GLN A 189 -19.69 -7.98 2.28
C GLN A 189 -20.04 -8.46 3.69
N ARG A 190 -19.41 -7.87 4.70
CA ARG A 190 -19.68 -8.13 6.12
C ARG A 190 -19.77 -6.82 6.86
N ASP A 191 -20.71 -6.71 7.78
CA ASP A 191 -20.84 -5.54 8.64
C ASP A 191 -20.13 -5.83 9.98
N TYR A 192 -19.35 -4.86 10.44
CA TYR A 192 -18.64 -4.92 11.72
C TYR A 192 -18.90 -3.65 12.51
N THR A 193 -18.86 -3.78 13.84
CA THR A 193 -18.70 -2.66 14.75
C THR A 193 -17.36 -2.83 15.44
N VAL A 194 -16.43 -1.92 15.19
CA VAL A 194 -15.08 -1.95 15.74
C VAL A 194 -15.03 -1.04 16.96
N GLU A 195 -14.68 -1.60 18.11
CA GLU A 195 -14.48 -0.84 19.35
C GLU A 195 -13.09 -0.18 19.33
N LEU A 196 -13.02 1.08 18.90
CA LEU A 196 -11.77 1.84 18.90
C LEU A 196 -11.39 2.25 20.33
N PRO A 197 -10.08 2.37 20.65
CA PRO A 197 -9.64 2.84 21.95
C PRO A 197 -10.26 4.21 22.28
N GLY A 198 -10.75 4.34 23.51
CA GLY A 198 -11.57 5.49 23.92
C GLY A 198 -13.07 5.23 23.97
N GLY A 199 -13.52 4.01 23.61
CA GLY A 199 -14.91 3.59 23.72
C GLY A 199 -15.78 4.03 22.54
N VAL A 200 -15.17 4.30 21.38
CA VAL A 200 -15.89 4.65 20.16
C VAL A 200 -16.25 3.38 19.41
N ALA A 201 -17.54 3.08 19.32
CA ALA A 201 -18.05 2.01 18.47
C ALA A 201 -18.15 2.52 17.02
N GLN A 202 -17.23 2.09 16.16
CA GLN A 202 -17.15 2.51 14.77
C GLN A 202 -17.81 1.44 13.86
N PRO A 203 -19.03 1.68 13.34
CA PRO A 203 -19.62 0.80 12.35
C PRO A 203 -18.86 0.93 11.03
N VAL A 204 -18.51 -0.22 10.45
CA VAL A 204 -17.85 -0.30 9.13
C VAL A 204 -18.42 -1.46 8.34
N LYS A 205 -18.58 -1.22 7.04
CA LYS A 205 -18.79 -2.26 6.06
C LYS A 205 -17.42 -2.74 5.59
N VAL A 206 -17.23 -4.05 5.54
CA VAL A 206 -15.99 -4.67 5.10
C VAL A 206 -16.25 -5.54 3.87
N PHE A 207 -15.57 -5.22 2.78
CA PHE A 207 -15.53 -5.98 1.55
C PHE A 207 -14.32 -6.92 1.59
N VAL A 208 -14.55 -8.20 1.89
CA VAL A 208 -13.49 -9.19 1.90
C VAL A 208 -13.31 -9.74 0.49
N MET A 209 -12.15 -9.48 -0.09
CA MET A 209 -11.78 -9.77 -1.47
C MET A 209 -10.96 -11.06 -1.56
N ASP A 210 -11.28 -11.88 -2.54
CA ASP A 210 -10.75 -13.21 -2.78
C ASP A 210 -10.75 -13.57 -4.27
N GLY A 211 -10.12 -14.68 -4.66
CA GLY A 211 -10.04 -15.09 -6.06
C GLY A 211 -9.26 -14.07 -6.89
N TRP A 212 -8.07 -13.69 -6.42
CA TRP A 212 -7.25 -12.66 -7.01
C TRP A 212 -6.72 -13.06 -8.39
N ILE A 213 -6.92 -12.18 -9.37
CA ILE A 213 -6.36 -12.27 -10.72
C ILE A 213 -5.13 -11.33 -10.84
N SER A 214 -5.24 -10.14 -10.23
CA SER A 214 -4.14 -9.17 -10.17
C SER A 214 -4.17 -8.40 -8.85
N ARG A 215 -3.02 -8.35 -8.18
CA ARG A 215 -2.77 -7.56 -6.95
C ARG A 215 -1.90 -6.31 -7.22
N GLY A 216 -1.84 -5.91 -8.48
CA GLY A 216 -1.17 -4.72 -8.94
C GLY A 216 0.30 -4.86 -9.33
N TRP A 217 0.87 -3.77 -9.82
CA TRP A 217 2.17 -3.73 -10.50
C TRP A 217 3.33 -4.13 -9.60
N SER A 218 3.27 -3.74 -8.33
CA SER A 218 4.30 -3.98 -7.32
C SER A 218 4.35 -5.46 -6.93
N HIS A 219 3.18 -6.05 -6.65
CA HIS A 219 3.03 -7.47 -6.38
C HIS A 219 3.48 -8.30 -7.59
N TYR A 220 3.09 -7.89 -8.80
CA TYR A 220 3.61 -8.49 -10.03
C TYR A 220 5.14 -8.38 -10.09
N THR A 221 5.70 -7.19 -9.89
CA THR A 221 7.14 -6.94 -10.08
C THR A 221 7.99 -7.69 -9.07
N ALA A 222 7.57 -7.72 -7.81
CA ALA A 222 8.28 -8.32 -6.68
C ALA A 222 7.88 -9.78 -6.44
N CYS A 223 7.36 -10.49 -7.46
CA CYS A 223 7.05 -11.92 -7.35
C CYS A 223 6.13 -12.27 -6.16
N GLY A 224 5.16 -11.41 -5.87
CA GLY A 224 4.21 -11.58 -4.77
C GLY A 224 4.75 -11.28 -3.37
N LYS A 225 6.01 -10.83 -3.23
CA LYS A 225 6.58 -10.45 -1.94
C LYS A 225 6.12 -9.10 -1.41
N THR A 226 5.49 -8.29 -2.27
CA THR A 226 4.84 -7.03 -1.89
C THR A 226 3.40 -7.07 -2.35
N GLY A 227 2.55 -6.25 -1.75
CA GLY A 227 1.19 -6.04 -2.23
C GLY A 227 0.30 -5.46 -1.16
N ALA A 228 -0.85 -4.96 -1.59
CA ALA A 228 -1.85 -4.43 -0.68
C ALA A 228 -2.42 -5.56 0.21
N ALA A 229 -2.64 -5.32 1.51
CA ALA A 229 -3.37 -6.19 2.42
C ALA A 229 -4.80 -5.69 2.66
N GLY A 230 -5.05 -4.43 2.34
CA GLY A 230 -6.34 -3.76 2.52
C GLY A 230 -6.22 -2.25 2.35
N TRP A 231 -7.37 -1.58 2.33
CA TRP A 231 -7.47 -0.13 2.26
C TRP A 231 -8.87 0.34 2.68
N VAL A 232 -9.01 1.65 2.89
CA VAL A 232 -10.29 2.31 3.17
C VAL A 232 -10.80 3.09 1.96
N LYS A 233 -12.13 3.10 1.81
CA LYS A 233 -12.89 3.98 0.91
C LYS A 233 -14.07 4.60 1.66
N PRO A 234 -14.72 5.66 1.12
CA PRO A 234 -15.89 6.26 1.76
C PRO A 234 -17.03 5.27 2.07
N GLU A 235 -17.18 4.23 1.26
CA GLU A 235 -18.21 3.20 1.43
C GLU A 235 -17.84 2.08 2.42
N GLY A 236 -16.57 1.96 2.82
CA GLY A 236 -16.13 0.91 3.75
C GLY A 236 -14.68 0.48 3.55
N LEU A 237 -14.32 -0.61 4.22
CA LEU A 237 -12.97 -1.17 4.24
C LEU A 237 -12.87 -2.34 3.27
N TYR A 238 -11.74 -2.48 2.59
CA TYR A 238 -11.48 -3.56 1.65
C TYR A 238 -10.37 -4.43 2.22
N ALA A 239 -10.66 -5.71 2.49
CA ALA A 239 -9.71 -6.66 3.05
C ALA A 239 -9.25 -7.67 2.00
N VAL A 240 -7.95 -7.86 1.83
CA VAL A 240 -7.41 -8.95 0.99
C VAL A 240 -7.39 -10.24 1.80
N ARG A 241 -8.32 -11.19 1.54
CA ARG A 241 -8.44 -12.44 2.34
C ARG A 241 -7.11 -13.15 2.52
N GLU A 242 -6.35 -13.37 1.45
CA GLU A 242 -5.08 -14.11 1.50
C GLU A 242 -4.04 -13.49 2.44
N SER A 243 -4.17 -12.20 2.78
CA SER A 243 -3.29 -11.54 3.75
C SER A 243 -3.65 -11.89 5.20
N TYR A 244 -4.83 -12.46 5.42
CA TYR A 244 -5.39 -12.78 6.73
C TYR A 244 -5.87 -14.24 6.75
N GLY A 245 -5.14 -15.11 7.45
CA GLY A 245 -5.51 -16.53 7.53
C GLY A 245 -6.90 -16.74 8.15
N ASP A 246 -7.12 -16.15 9.32
CA ASP A 246 -8.39 -16.23 10.06
C ASP A 246 -8.99 -14.83 10.26
N LEU A 247 -10.20 -14.61 9.75
CA LEU A 247 -10.95 -13.35 9.91
C LEU A 247 -11.51 -13.18 11.34
N GLN A 248 -11.40 -14.19 12.19
CA GLN A 248 -11.67 -14.07 13.62
C GLN A 248 -10.41 -13.87 14.45
N GLY A 249 -9.23 -14.04 13.83
CA GLY A 249 -7.93 -13.92 14.45
C GLY A 249 -7.53 -12.48 14.70
N GLU A 250 -6.57 -12.31 15.59
CA GLU A 250 -6.09 -11.00 16.02
C GLU A 250 -5.40 -10.22 14.90
N ASP A 251 -4.67 -10.90 14.00
CA ASP A 251 -4.06 -10.26 12.83
C ASP A 251 -5.12 -9.53 11.97
N PHE A 252 -6.32 -10.09 11.83
CA PHE A 252 -7.42 -9.43 11.13
C PHE A 252 -8.10 -8.36 12.01
N LYS A 253 -8.43 -8.68 13.26
CA LYS A 253 -9.18 -7.77 14.15
C LYS A 253 -8.39 -6.53 14.54
N VAL A 254 -7.08 -6.66 14.73
CA VAL A 254 -6.22 -5.58 15.20
C VAL A 254 -5.52 -4.91 14.02
N SER A 255 -4.72 -5.66 13.25
CA SER A 255 -3.89 -5.07 12.19
C SER A 255 -4.66 -4.70 10.93
N PHE A 256 -5.89 -5.20 10.73
CA PHE A 256 -6.76 -4.72 9.67
C PHE A 256 -7.95 -3.92 10.20
N LEU A 257 -8.88 -4.54 10.95
CA LEU A 257 -10.09 -3.85 11.38
C LEU A 257 -9.79 -2.65 12.28
N GLY A 258 -8.97 -2.80 13.32
CA GLY A 258 -8.57 -1.70 14.19
C GLY A 258 -7.89 -0.57 13.42
N HIS A 259 -6.88 -0.92 12.61
CA HIS A 259 -6.12 0.02 11.79
C HIS A 259 -7.00 0.80 10.79
N GLU A 260 -7.71 0.09 9.92
CA GLU A 260 -8.49 0.69 8.84
C GLU A 260 -9.78 1.36 9.33
N ALA A 261 -10.40 0.86 10.42
CA ALA A 261 -11.52 1.57 11.05
C ALA A 261 -11.08 2.88 11.70
N GLN A 262 -9.85 2.96 12.22
CA GLN A 262 -9.29 4.22 12.71
C GLN A 262 -9.10 5.21 11.56
N HIS A 263 -8.57 4.78 10.41
CA HIS A 263 -8.52 5.63 9.22
C HIS A 263 -9.89 6.08 8.76
N PHE A 264 -10.87 5.18 8.72
CA PHE A 264 -12.24 5.49 8.33
C PHE A 264 -12.85 6.57 9.24
N ALA A 265 -12.70 6.43 10.56
CA ALA A 265 -13.16 7.41 11.54
C ALA A 265 -12.42 8.75 11.39
N ASP A 266 -11.09 8.73 11.26
CA ASP A 266 -10.27 9.93 11.16
C ASP A 266 -10.51 10.69 9.85
N LEU A 267 -10.67 10.01 8.72
CA LEU A 267 -10.96 10.66 7.43
C LEU A 267 -12.35 11.28 7.39
N ALA A 268 -13.34 10.65 8.05
CA ALA A 268 -14.67 11.25 8.19
C ALA A 268 -14.62 12.52 9.05
N ARG A 269 -13.83 12.52 10.12
CA ARG A 269 -13.76 13.63 11.09
C ARG A 269 -12.80 14.74 10.68
N TRP A 270 -11.66 14.38 10.11
CA TRP A 270 -10.56 15.26 9.69
C TRP A 270 -10.11 14.90 8.26
N PRO A 271 -10.88 15.26 7.22
CA PRO A 271 -10.62 14.84 5.82
C PRO A 271 -9.28 15.28 5.21
N LYS A 272 -8.53 16.15 5.90
CA LYS A 272 -7.22 16.68 5.47
C LYS A 272 -6.10 16.33 6.45
N LEU A 273 -6.30 15.33 7.30
CA LEU A 273 -5.25 14.85 8.19
C LEU A 273 -4.09 14.29 7.35
N PRO A 274 -2.83 14.69 7.58
CA PRO A 274 -1.72 14.24 6.74
C PRO A 274 -1.52 12.72 6.90
N PRO A 275 -1.05 12.02 5.84
CA PRO A 275 -0.92 10.56 5.83
C PRO A 275 -0.15 9.99 7.03
N TRP A 276 0.96 10.61 7.43
CA TRP A 276 1.75 10.11 8.57
C TRP A 276 1.00 10.19 9.91
N ARG A 277 0.08 11.17 10.09
CA ARG A 277 -0.75 11.27 11.29
C ARG A 277 -1.86 10.23 11.30
N LEU A 278 -2.47 9.97 10.13
CA LEU A 278 -3.41 8.85 9.96
C LEU A 278 -2.73 7.54 10.40
N GLU A 279 -1.54 7.27 9.86
CA GLU A 279 -0.74 6.07 10.19
C GLU A 279 -0.37 5.99 11.67
N TYR A 280 0.08 7.11 12.25
CA TYR A 280 0.43 7.17 13.67
C TYR A 280 -0.76 6.77 14.55
N ARG A 281 -1.94 7.33 14.29
CA ARG A 281 -3.16 7.04 15.05
C ARG A 281 -3.62 5.60 14.87
N ALA A 282 -3.63 5.08 13.64
CA ALA A 282 -3.99 3.69 13.36
C ALA A 282 -3.03 2.68 14.05
N LYS A 283 -1.73 2.97 14.10
CA LYS A 283 -0.74 2.13 14.78
C LYS A 283 -0.83 2.17 16.30
N LEU A 284 -1.25 3.29 16.87
CA LEU A 284 -1.61 3.35 18.29
C LEU A 284 -2.82 2.45 18.59
N VAL A 285 -3.80 2.37 17.69
CA VAL A 285 -4.92 1.41 17.81
C VAL A 285 -4.41 -0.02 17.78
N GLU A 286 -3.55 -0.36 16.81
CA GLU A 286 -2.95 -1.69 16.73
C GLU A 286 -2.24 -2.05 18.04
N LEU A 287 -1.40 -1.15 18.55
CA LEU A 287 -0.63 -1.41 19.77
C LEU A 287 -1.49 -1.42 21.04
N ALA A 288 -2.56 -0.63 21.08
CA ALA A 288 -3.52 -0.61 22.19
C ALA A 288 -4.38 -1.88 22.28
N GLN A 289 -4.63 -2.53 21.16
CA GLN A 289 -5.49 -3.71 21.08
C GLN A 289 -4.71 -5.03 21.00
N ALA A 290 -3.43 -5.00 20.58
CA ALA A 290 -2.63 -6.20 20.42
C ALA A 290 -2.31 -6.92 21.75
N ASP A 291 -2.44 -8.23 21.72
CA ASP A 291 -2.17 -9.20 22.77
C ASP A 291 -1.25 -10.30 22.22
N SER A 292 -1.80 -11.37 21.65
CA SER A 292 -1.01 -12.49 21.12
C SER A 292 -0.18 -12.11 19.89
N SER A 293 -0.65 -11.17 19.07
CA SER A 293 0.04 -10.67 17.88
C SER A 293 1.08 -9.58 18.18
N ARG A 294 1.17 -9.09 19.43
CA ARG A 294 2.01 -7.93 19.83
C ARG A 294 3.47 -8.07 19.43
N GLY A 295 4.08 -9.24 19.68
CA GLY A 295 5.49 -9.47 19.33
C GLY A 295 5.75 -9.33 17.83
N LYS A 296 4.90 -9.97 17.01
CA LYS A 296 4.94 -9.88 15.55
C LYS A 296 4.67 -8.47 15.04
N LEU A 297 3.74 -7.73 15.67
CA LEU A 297 3.44 -6.34 15.35
C LEU A 297 4.66 -5.44 15.60
N LEU A 298 5.26 -5.53 16.79
CA LEU A 298 6.44 -4.76 17.16
C LEU A 298 7.64 -5.10 16.26
N ASP A 299 7.83 -6.36 15.89
CA ASP A 299 8.86 -6.76 14.93
C ASP A 299 8.71 -6.02 13.59
N ARG A 300 7.47 -5.86 13.09
CA ARG A 300 7.23 -5.08 11.86
C ARG A 300 7.55 -3.61 12.06
N PHE A 301 7.17 -3.03 13.20
CA PHE A 301 7.47 -1.64 13.51
C PHE A 301 8.97 -1.40 13.58
N TYR A 302 9.72 -2.27 14.25
CA TYR A 302 11.17 -2.15 14.38
C TYR A 302 11.91 -2.28 13.04
N ARG A 303 11.45 -3.17 12.14
CA ARG A 303 12.09 -3.42 10.84
C ARG A 303 11.84 -2.32 9.80
N ALA A 304 10.84 -1.47 9.99
CA ALA A 304 10.47 -0.45 9.02
C ALA A 304 10.32 0.91 9.73
N GLN A 305 11.44 1.64 9.85
CA GLN A 305 11.51 2.97 10.45
C GLN A 305 12.25 3.91 9.51
N ASP A 306 11.78 5.15 9.43
CA ASP A 306 12.41 6.22 8.64
C ASP A 306 12.07 7.58 9.28
N ASP A 307 12.78 8.63 8.88
CA ASP A 307 12.52 10.03 9.25
C ASP A 307 11.81 10.82 8.13
N ASP A 308 11.62 10.22 6.96
CA ASP A 308 10.91 10.85 5.83
C ASP A 308 9.38 10.83 6.01
N LEU A 309 8.75 12.02 6.02
CA LEU A 309 7.31 12.19 6.10
C LEU A 309 6.57 11.68 4.85
N ASP A 310 7.26 11.57 3.71
CA ASP A 310 6.73 10.95 2.49
C ASP A 310 6.70 9.42 2.59
N HIS A 311 7.28 8.84 3.64
CA HIS A 311 7.17 7.44 4.03
C HIS A 311 6.29 7.30 5.29
N PRO A 312 4.97 7.55 5.20
CA PRO A 312 4.11 7.72 6.36
C PRO A 312 4.09 6.48 7.28
N HIS A 313 4.21 5.28 6.73
CA HIS A 313 4.29 4.06 7.55
C HIS A 313 5.61 3.99 8.35
N PRO A 314 6.82 3.92 7.74
CA PRO A 314 8.06 3.91 8.51
C PRO A 314 8.18 5.06 9.51
N TYR A 315 7.76 6.27 9.13
CA TYR A 315 7.75 7.43 10.02
C TYR A 315 6.85 7.20 11.24
N ALA A 316 5.60 6.77 11.03
CA ALA A 316 4.67 6.50 12.10
C ALA A 316 5.11 5.34 13.01
N ASN A 317 5.75 4.29 12.47
CA ASN A 317 6.34 3.21 13.28
C ASN A 317 7.36 3.76 14.27
N LYS A 318 8.34 4.52 13.76
CA LYS A 318 9.38 5.14 14.58
C LYS A 318 8.78 6.01 15.69
N ARG A 319 7.78 6.81 15.34
CA ARG A 319 7.11 7.72 16.27
C ARG A 319 6.33 6.97 17.36
N VAL A 320 5.52 5.97 17.00
CA VAL A 320 4.78 5.15 17.98
C VAL A 320 5.74 4.46 18.96
N LEU A 321 6.82 3.86 18.46
CA LEU A 321 7.84 3.21 19.30
C LEU A 321 8.48 4.21 20.28
N THR A 322 8.86 5.38 19.79
CA THR A 322 9.50 6.44 20.59
C THR A 322 8.55 6.99 21.66
N ASP A 323 7.32 7.33 21.28
CA ASP A 323 6.34 7.93 22.18
C ASP A 323 5.88 6.93 23.25
N ALA A 324 5.71 5.65 22.90
CA ALA A 324 5.37 4.59 23.86
C ALA A 324 6.52 4.32 24.84
N ALA A 325 7.77 4.23 24.37
CA ALA A 325 8.94 4.04 25.24
C ALA A 325 9.09 5.20 26.23
N LYS A 326 8.94 6.44 25.75
CA LYS A 326 8.97 7.65 26.59
C LYS A 326 7.85 7.65 27.63
N ALA A 327 6.62 7.32 27.25
CA ALA A 327 5.48 7.26 28.17
C ALA A 327 5.65 6.20 29.27
N LEU A 328 6.41 5.13 28.99
CA LEU A 328 6.78 4.10 29.96
C LEU A 328 7.99 4.46 30.82
N GLY A 329 8.63 5.62 30.58
CA GLY A 329 9.85 6.02 31.27
C GLY A 329 11.07 5.18 30.88
N LEU A 330 11.06 4.55 29.71
CA LEU A 330 12.15 3.74 29.19
C LEU A 330 13.16 4.58 28.40
N GLY A 331 14.38 4.07 28.27
CA GLY A 331 15.40 4.68 27.39
C GLY A 331 15.00 4.63 25.90
N ALA A 332 15.61 5.49 25.09
CA ALA A 332 15.29 5.62 23.66
C ALA A 332 15.52 4.32 22.87
N ASP A 333 16.50 3.50 23.27
CA ASP A 333 16.84 2.23 22.63
C ASP A 333 16.11 1.02 23.26
N ALA A 334 15.10 1.26 24.10
CA ALA A 334 14.39 0.18 24.78
C ALA A 334 13.58 -0.67 23.79
N ASP A 335 13.64 -1.98 24.00
CA ASP A 335 12.85 -2.94 23.25
C ASP A 335 11.47 -3.13 23.92
N LEU A 336 10.42 -2.55 23.32
CA LEU A 336 9.04 -2.65 23.78
C LEU A 336 8.51 -4.10 23.79
N ARG A 337 9.16 -5.03 23.08
CA ARG A 337 8.81 -6.47 23.17
C ARG A 337 9.09 -7.03 24.57
N GLN A 338 10.03 -6.42 25.30
CA GLN A 338 10.39 -6.79 26.67
C GLN A 338 9.60 -6.02 27.74
N ALA A 339 8.81 -5.02 27.35
CA ALA A 339 7.99 -4.25 28.27
C ALA A 339 6.68 -4.99 28.64
N ASP A 340 6.10 -4.61 29.78
CA ASP A 340 4.81 -5.13 30.24
C ASP A 340 3.70 -4.90 29.19
N PRO A 341 3.04 -5.96 28.67
CA PRO A 341 2.01 -5.83 27.64
C PRO A 341 0.87 -4.90 28.02
N ALA A 342 0.40 -4.96 29.27
CA ALA A 342 -0.72 -4.14 29.70
C ALA A 342 -0.33 -2.65 29.76
N ALA A 343 0.88 -2.34 30.22
CA ALA A 343 1.40 -0.98 30.20
C ALA A 343 1.57 -0.44 28.78
N VAL A 344 2.11 -1.24 27.85
CA VAL A 344 2.24 -0.86 26.42
C VAL A 344 0.88 -0.54 25.80
N ARG A 345 -0.13 -1.40 26.00
CA ARG A 345 -1.49 -1.15 25.51
C ARG A 345 -2.08 0.13 26.08
N ARG A 346 -1.91 0.35 27.40
CA ARG A 346 -2.42 1.54 28.09
C ARG A 346 -1.81 2.82 27.54
N VAL A 347 -0.47 2.91 27.43
CA VAL A 347 0.17 4.13 26.93
C VAL A 347 -0.18 4.42 25.48
N ALA A 348 -0.38 3.38 24.65
CA ALA A 348 -0.84 3.56 23.27
C ALA A 348 -2.26 4.15 23.21
N ALA A 349 -3.18 3.64 24.02
CA ALA A 349 -4.54 4.17 24.12
C ALA A 349 -4.56 5.62 24.66
N GLU A 350 -3.77 5.91 25.69
CA GLU A 350 -3.63 7.25 26.26
C GLU A 350 -3.06 8.25 25.24
N ALA A 351 -2.05 7.84 24.47
CA ALA A 351 -1.46 8.64 23.40
C ALA A 351 -2.49 8.96 22.30
N LEU A 352 -3.31 7.99 21.89
CA LEU A 352 -4.37 8.20 20.89
C LEU A 352 -5.42 9.19 21.38
N LEU A 353 -5.83 9.07 22.64
CA LEU A 353 -6.78 9.97 23.28
C LEU A 353 -6.21 11.39 23.43
N ALA A 354 -4.92 11.51 23.78
CA ALA A 354 -4.24 12.79 23.86
C ALA A 354 -4.14 13.48 22.49
N ASP A 355 -3.77 12.72 21.44
CA ASP A 355 -3.72 13.24 20.07
C ASP A 355 -5.12 13.63 19.56
N THR A 356 -6.15 12.86 19.88
CA THR A 356 -7.56 13.20 19.58
C THR A 356 -7.96 14.53 20.19
N ARG A 357 -7.72 14.75 21.49
CA ARG A 357 -8.01 16.04 22.15
C ARG A 357 -7.24 17.20 21.52
N LYS A 358 -6.00 16.96 21.09
CA LYS A 358 -5.19 17.96 20.41
C LYS A 358 -5.83 18.35 19.07
N LEU A 359 -6.18 17.38 18.22
CA LEU A 359 -6.85 17.63 16.93
C LEU A 359 -8.22 18.32 17.10
N GLU A 360 -8.95 18.02 18.17
CA GLU A 360 -10.20 18.71 18.51
C GLU A 360 -10.00 20.19 18.89
N SER A 361 -8.84 20.52 19.47
CA SER A 361 -8.50 21.89 19.87
C SER A 361 -7.89 22.73 18.74
N GLU A 362 -7.37 22.08 17.69
CA GLU A 362 -6.80 22.76 16.52
C GLU A 362 -7.93 23.33 15.62
N PRO A 363 -7.84 24.59 15.16
CA PRO A 363 -8.83 25.12 14.21
C PRO A 363 -8.95 24.25 12.96
N ALA A 364 -10.17 24.09 12.44
CA ALA A 364 -10.42 23.23 11.28
C ALA A 364 -9.51 23.60 10.10
N GLY A 365 -8.76 22.62 9.58
CA GLY A 365 -7.82 22.80 8.48
C GLY A 365 -6.41 23.25 8.87
N THR A 366 -6.12 23.49 10.16
CA THR A 366 -4.76 23.80 10.64
C THR A 366 -3.94 22.56 10.99
N TYR A 367 -4.59 21.40 11.13
CA TYR A 367 -3.95 20.09 11.23
C TYR A 367 -3.40 19.59 9.89
N ALA A 368 -3.71 20.27 8.78
CA ALA A 368 -3.18 19.96 7.46
C ALA A 368 -1.79 20.59 7.29
N GLU A 369 -0.83 19.83 6.77
CA GLU A 369 0.42 20.44 6.29
C GLU A 369 0.15 21.27 5.04
N PRO A 370 0.89 22.38 4.81
CA PRO A 370 0.77 23.13 3.57
C PRO A 370 1.00 22.19 2.39
N ALA A 371 0.10 22.21 1.41
CA ALA A 371 0.24 21.41 0.20
C ALA A 371 1.63 21.66 -0.40
N LYS A 372 2.44 20.60 -0.58
CA LYS A 372 3.72 20.70 -1.28
C LYS A 372 3.43 21.33 -2.64
N SER A 373 4.03 22.49 -2.90
CA SER A 373 3.94 23.08 -4.22
C SER A 373 4.54 22.07 -5.20
N ASN A 374 3.83 21.78 -6.30
CA ASN A 374 4.40 21.10 -7.45
C ASN A 374 5.42 22.04 -8.12
N ALA A 375 6.52 22.33 -7.44
CA ALA A 375 7.65 23.00 -8.04
C ALA A 375 8.38 21.94 -8.89
N PRO A 376 8.54 22.16 -10.21
CA PRO A 376 9.38 21.29 -11.01
C PRO A 376 10.79 21.24 -10.40
N PRO A 377 11.48 20.08 -10.49
CA PRO A 377 12.82 19.94 -9.91
C PRO A 377 13.71 21.07 -10.41
N ALA A 378 14.37 21.76 -9.47
CA ALA A 378 15.29 22.84 -9.77
C ALA A 378 16.26 22.39 -10.86
N GLN A 379 16.27 23.11 -11.98
CA GLN A 379 17.23 22.89 -13.06
C GLN A 379 18.63 22.96 -12.46
N LYS A 380 19.38 21.85 -12.54
CA LYS A 380 20.81 21.86 -12.26
C LYS A 380 21.47 22.95 -13.12
N PRO A 381 22.36 23.79 -12.56
CA PRO A 381 23.04 24.81 -13.34
C PRO A 381 23.80 24.15 -14.49
N GLN A 382 23.50 24.57 -15.72
CA GLN A 382 24.22 24.15 -16.91
C GLN A 382 25.68 24.54 -16.75
N ALA A 383 26.57 23.55 -16.83
CA ALA A 383 28.00 23.80 -16.91
C ALA A 383 28.29 24.58 -18.20
N LYS A 384 28.90 25.76 -18.05
CA LYS A 384 29.41 26.55 -19.18
C LYS A 384 30.41 25.69 -19.98
N PRO A 385 30.33 25.65 -21.31
CA PRO A 385 31.32 24.94 -22.11
C PRO A 385 32.68 25.63 -21.94
N ALA A 386 33.69 24.81 -21.62
CA ALA A 386 35.09 25.23 -21.62
C ALA A 386 35.48 25.66 -23.03
N GLY A 387 35.88 26.93 -23.17
CA GLY A 387 36.55 27.40 -24.38
C GLY A 387 37.83 26.60 -24.61
N LYS A 388 38.01 26.19 -25.86
CA LYS A 388 39.24 25.56 -26.38
C LYS A 388 39.94 26.57 -27.29
N PRO A 389 41.25 26.43 -27.43
CA PRO A 389 42.31 27.14 -26.71
C PRO A 389 42.47 28.61 -27.10
#